data_AF-A0A9N9CGY1-F1
#
_entry.id   AF-A0A9N9CGY1-F1
#
_cell.length_a   1.000
_cell.length_b   1.000
_cell.length_c   1.000
_cell.angle_alpha   90.00
_cell.angle_beta   90.00
_cell.angle_gamma   90.00
#
_symmetry.space_group_name_H-M   'P 1'
#
loop_
_entity.id
_entity.type
_entity.pdbx_description
1 polymer ?
#
loop_
_entity_poly.entity_id
_entity_poly.type
_entity_poly.pdbx_seq_one_letter_code
_entity_poly.pdbx_strand_id
1 'polypeptide(L)'
;MLSPMQTNYESLITVTELTCDTWVPENFYQTLSRSRNLESLHIYHPQRDSDVVDLALLIKHQTGGIQHIKLSDSGANITMLLESFGTQASTLSTLRLYRTNLTNKGLDALGKLVNLNSLELDMCRFLLCFPYKAPDLLWPKLKRLHLSETEDFVDIPAIIVIITKVLLGLDELLLHHHLKHNDIIQKTVIKTVINQLPNVRQYDISPNWLFTKVANKV
;
A
#
# COMPACT_ATOMS: atom_id res chain seq x y z
N MET A 1 -15.98 10.56 -25.75
CA MET A 1 -14.52 10.77 -25.88
C MET A 1 -14.14 11.82 -24.84
N LEU A 2 -13.25 11.50 -23.91
CA LEU A 2 -12.71 12.49 -22.96
C LEU A 2 -11.64 13.32 -23.67
N SER A 3 -11.58 14.63 -23.40
CA SER A 3 -10.64 15.53 -24.04
C SER A 3 -9.19 15.23 -23.62
N PRO A 4 -8.21 15.30 -24.54
CA PRO A 4 -6.80 15.10 -24.21
C PRO A 4 -6.30 16.17 -23.23
N MET A 5 -5.37 15.81 -22.34
CA MET A 5 -4.69 16.80 -21.50
C MET A 5 -3.86 17.75 -22.37
N GLN A 6 -4.25 19.02 -22.44
CA GLN A 6 -3.40 20.08 -22.96
C GLN A 6 -2.49 20.58 -21.85
N THR A 7 -1.17 20.40 -21.98
CA THR A 7 -0.19 20.89 -20.99
C THR A 7 1.03 21.50 -21.67
N ASN A 8 1.61 22.53 -21.04
CA ASN A 8 2.87 23.12 -21.45
C ASN A 8 4.03 22.26 -20.92
N TYR A 9 4.95 21.84 -21.79
CA TYR A 9 6.04 20.92 -21.44
C TYR A 9 7.00 21.45 -20.35
N GLU A 10 7.23 22.76 -20.27
CA GLU A 10 8.08 23.32 -19.21
C GLU A 10 7.46 23.18 -17.82
N SER A 11 6.12 23.29 -17.74
CA SER A 11 5.38 23.15 -16.48
C SER A 11 5.40 21.72 -15.93
N LEU A 12 5.63 20.71 -16.78
CA LEU A 12 5.65 19.29 -16.38
C LEU A 12 6.95 18.87 -15.68
N ILE A 13 8.05 19.58 -15.93
CA ILE A 13 9.36 19.30 -15.28
C ILE A 13 9.32 19.71 -13.81
N THR A 14 8.50 20.72 -13.47
CA THR A 14 8.35 21.24 -12.11
C THR A 14 7.25 20.54 -11.30
N VAL A 15 6.52 19.59 -11.89
CA VAL A 15 5.46 18.86 -11.16
C VAL A 15 6.10 17.92 -10.15
N THR A 16 5.86 18.19 -8.87
CA THR A 16 6.27 17.36 -7.74
C THR A 16 5.13 16.52 -7.19
N GLU A 17 3.89 16.97 -7.38
CA GLU A 17 2.69 16.27 -6.93
C GLU A 17 1.75 16.02 -8.11
N LEU A 18 1.35 14.77 -8.28
CA LEU A 18 0.39 14.36 -9.29
C LEU A 18 -0.77 13.63 -8.63
N THR A 19 -1.96 14.22 -8.76
CA THR A 19 -3.22 13.61 -8.30
C THR A 19 -4.16 13.42 -9.47
N CYS A 20 -4.65 12.20 -9.66
CA CYS A 20 -5.66 11.85 -10.64
C CYS A 20 -6.78 11.08 -9.94
N ASP A 21 -7.83 11.79 -9.54
CA ASP A 21 -8.97 11.23 -8.79
C ASP A 21 -10.09 10.73 -9.72
N THR A 22 -9.86 10.74 -11.03
CA THR A 22 -10.83 10.39 -12.07
C THR A 22 -10.23 9.40 -13.07
N TRP A 23 -10.98 9.06 -14.11
CA TRP A 23 -10.47 8.31 -15.26
C TRP A 23 -9.20 8.95 -15.82
N VAL A 24 -8.19 8.12 -16.12
CA VAL A 24 -6.90 8.54 -16.66
C VAL A 24 -7.15 8.99 -18.11
N PRO A 25 -6.90 10.27 -18.44
CA PRO A 25 -7.14 10.78 -19.79
C PRO A 25 -6.29 10.07 -20.84
N GLU A 26 -6.73 10.13 -22.09
CA GLU A 26 -5.93 9.65 -23.22
C GLU A 26 -4.59 10.41 -23.26
N ASN A 27 -3.48 9.69 -23.49
CA ASN A 27 -2.10 10.20 -23.47
C ASN A 27 -1.59 10.75 -22.12
N PHE A 28 -2.25 10.44 -21.00
CA PHE A 28 -1.82 10.87 -19.66
C PHE A 28 -0.36 10.52 -19.35
N TYR A 29 0.01 9.24 -19.47
CA TYR A 29 1.38 8.80 -19.20
C TYR A 29 2.38 9.32 -20.23
N GLN A 30 1.97 9.45 -21.49
CA GLN A 30 2.82 10.04 -22.53
C GLN A 30 3.15 11.50 -22.21
N THR A 31 2.15 12.26 -21.76
CA THR A 31 2.32 13.64 -21.30
C THR A 31 3.31 13.71 -20.14
N LEU A 32 3.15 12.82 -19.15
CA LEU A 32 3.98 12.78 -17.95
C LEU A 32 5.35 12.12 -18.13
N SER A 33 5.62 11.52 -19.29
CA SER A 33 6.86 10.78 -19.59
C SER A 33 8.15 11.60 -19.44
N ARG A 34 8.04 12.94 -19.43
CA ARG A 34 9.15 13.89 -19.22
C ARG A 34 9.29 14.38 -17.78
N SER A 35 8.33 14.09 -16.90
CA SER A 35 8.46 14.42 -15.47
C SER A 35 9.53 13.53 -14.83
N ARG A 36 10.37 14.15 -14.00
CA ARG A 36 11.51 13.52 -13.32
C ARG A 36 11.57 13.81 -11.82
N ASN A 37 10.66 14.68 -11.33
CA ASN A 37 10.73 15.28 -10.01
C ASN A 37 9.49 14.99 -9.18
N LEU A 38 8.71 13.95 -9.50
CA LEU A 38 7.56 13.58 -8.68
C LEU A 38 8.03 13.10 -7.31
N GLU A 39 7.48 13.73 -6.28
CA GLU A 39 7.62 13.39 -4.87
C GLU A 39 6.34 12.72 -4.35
N SER A 40 5.18 13.06 -4.90
CA SER A 40 3.88 12.50 -4.52
C SER A 40 3.06 12.09 -5.75
N LEU A 41 2.51 10.88 -5.69
CA LEU A 41 1.74 10.27 -6.76
C LEU A 41 0.46 9.64 -6.21
N HIS A 42 -0.69 10.20 -6.58
CA HIS A 42 -2.00 9.69 -6.23
C HIS A 42 -2.79 9.39 -7.51
N ILE A 43 -3.11 8.11 -7.73
CA ILE A 43 -3.90 7.67 -8.87
C ILE A 43 -5.07 6.82 -8.38
N TYR A 44 -6.27 7.31 -8.64
CA TYR A 44 -7.52 6.61 -8.42
C TYR A 44 -8.02 6.05 -9.75
N HIS A 45 -7.53 4.86 -10.14
CA HIS A 45 -7.84 4.32 -11.47
C HIS A 45 -7.88 2.79 -11.54
N PRO A 46 -8.90 2.20 -12.20
CA PRO A 46 -8.88 0.81 -12.63
C PRO A 46 -7.83 0.60 -13.71
N GLN A 47 -6.61 0.27 -13.29
CA GLN A 47 -5.50 0.01 -14.20
C GLN A 47 -5.90 -1.14 -15.14
N ARG A 48 -6.05 -0.87 -16.44
CA ARG A 48 -5.91 -1.93 -17.45
C ARG A 48 -4.45 -2.35 -17.44
N ASP A 49 -4.13 -3.56 -17.88
CA ASP A 49 -2.73 -4.03 -17.90
C ASP A 49 -1.79 -3.08 -18.66
N SER A 50 -2.28 -2.38 -19.68
CA SER A 50 -1.53 -1.32 -20.38
C SER A 50 -1.17 -0.13 -19.50
N ASP A 51 -2.09 0.30 -18.63
CA ASP A 51 -1.90 1.45 -17.74
C ASP A 51 -0.88 1.11 -16.63
N VAL A 52 -0.79 -0.16 -16.23
CA VAL A 52 0.20 -0.66 -15.27
C VAL A 52 1.63 -0.47 -15.78
N VAL A 53 1.87 -0.81 -17.04
CA VAL A 53 3.20 -0.74 -17.66
C VAL A 53 3.67 0.72 -17.76
N ASP A 54 2.80 1.60 -18.23
CA ASP A 54 3.12 3.02 -18.38
C ASP A 54 3.36 3.68 -17.02
N LEU A 55 2.56 3.34 -16.00
CA LEU A 55 2.76 3.82 -14.64
C LEU A 55 4.08 3.31 -14.04
N ALA A 56 4.42 2.04 -14.25
CA ALA A 56 5.70 1.47 -13.81
C ALA A 56 6.89 2.20 -14.45
N LEU A 57 6.79 2.54 -15.74
CA LEU A 57 7.80 3.34 -16.45
C LEU A 57 7.89 4.76 -15.90
N LEU A 58 6.75 5.41 -15.63
CA LEU A 58 6.73 6.74 -15.02
C LEU A 58 7.47 6.76 -13.69
N ILE A 59 7.17 5.79 -12.81
CA ILE A 59 7.78 5.66 -11.48
C ILE A 59 9.28 5.39 -11.61
N LYS A 60 9.67 4.44 -12.49
CA LYS A 60 11.08 4.09 -12.73
C LYS A 60 11.94 5.27 -13.17
N HIS A 61 11.37 6.24 -13.89
CA HIS A 61 12.10 7.38 -14.41
C HIS A 61 12.18 8.57 -13.45
N GLN A 62 11.57 8.51 -12.26
CA GLN A 62 11.70 9.59 -11.29
C GLN A 62 13.10 9.60 -10.68
N THR A 63 13.81 10.72 -10.85
CA THR A 63 15.19 10.90 -10.35
C THR A 63 15.23 11.59 -9.00
N GLY A 64 14.24 12.43 -8.69
CA GLY A 64 14.10 13.06 -7.37
C GLY A 64 13.69 12.07 -6.27
N GLY A 65 13.14 10.93 -6.67
CA GLY A 65 12.65 9.91 -5.75
C GLY A 65 11.23 10.22 -5.27
N ILE A 66 10.29 9.33 -5.54
CA ILE A 66 8.94 9.45 -5.02
C ILE A 66 8.95 9.11 -3.52
N GLN A 67 8.28 9.93 -2.72
CA GLN A 67 8.15 9.77 -1.27
C GLN A 67 6.78 9.19 -0.89
N HIS A 68 5.74 9.54 -1.65
CA HIS A 68 4.36 9.15 -1.38
C HIS A 68 3.71 8.55 -2.61
N ILE A 69 3.20 7.31 -2.49
CA ILE A 69 2.39 6.67 -3.52
C ILE A 69 1.05 6.27 -2.91
N LYS A 70 -0.04 6.68 -3.56
CA LYS A 70 -1.39 6.19 -3.30
C LYS A 70 -2.02 5.68 -4.58
N LEU A 71 -2.37 4.40 -4.60
CA LEU A 71 -3.05 3.75 -5.72
C LEU A 71 -4.38 3.19 -5.25
N SER A 72 -5.41 3.31 -6.08
CA SER A 72 -6.75 2.83 -5.76
C SER A 72 -7.41 2.16 -6.96
N ASP A 73 -8.26 1.18 -6.68
CA ASP A 73 -9.09 0.44 -7.64
C ASP A 73 -8.32 -0.37 -8.70
N SER A 74 -7.09 -0.79 -8.41
CA SER A 74 -6.30 -1.60 -9.36
C SER A 74 -6.78 -3.05 -9.38
N GLY A 75 -7.76 -3.37 -10.23
CA GLY A 75 -8.19 -4.76 -10.49
C GLY A 75 -7.11 -5.62 -11.18
N ALA A 76 -6.10 -4.99 -11.78
CA ALA A 76 -4.97 -5.67 -12.40
C ALA A 76 -4.05 -6.35 -11.37
N ASN A 77 -3.32 -7.37 -11.82
CA ASN A 77 -2.23 -7.94 -11.05
C ASN A 77 -1.06 -6.95 -11.02
N ILE A 78 -1.00 -6.13 -9.97
CA ILE A 78 -0.01 -5.06 -9.86
C ILE A 78 1.40 -5.57 -9.54
N THR A 79 1.68 -6.87 -9.58
CA THR A 79 3.02 -7.42 -9.25
C THR A 79 4.13 -6.71 -10.03
N MET A 80 3.95 -6.51 -11.34
CA MET A 80 4.92 -5.77 -12.17
C MET A 80 5.09 -4.31 -11.73
N LEU A 81 4.00 -3.66 -11.31
CA LEU A 81 4.04 -2.30 -10.78
C LEU A 81 4.81 -2.24 -9.47
N LEU A 82 4.54 -3.17 -8.55
CA LEU A 82 5.20 -3.22 -7.26
C LEU A 82 6.71 -3.47 -7.40
N GLU A 83 7.13 -4.28 -8.36
CA GLU A 83 8.55 -4.46 -8.68
C GLU A 83 9.21 -3.15 -9.13
N SER A 84 8.49 -2.28 -9.86
CA SER A 84 9.01 -0.98 -10.30
C SER A 84 9.30 -0.03 -9.13
N PHE A 85 8.58 -0.17 -8.00
CA PHE A 85 8.79 0.65 -6.81
C PHE A 85 10.15 0.39 -6.17
N GLY A 86 10.81 -0.73 -6.49
CA GLY A 86 12.17 -1.01 -6.03
C GLY A 86 13.17 0.08 -6.43
N THR A 87 12.93 0.81 -7.53
CA THR A 87 13.74 1.98 -7.92
C THR A 87 13.61 3.16 -6.96
N GLN A 88 12.52 3.20 -6.18
CA GLN A 88 12.18 4.23 -5.21
C GLN A 88 12.42 3.74 -3.77
N ALA A 89 13.04 2.57 -3.57
CA ALA A 89 13.17 1.94 -2.25
C ALA A 89 13.92 2.79 -1.22
N SER A 90 14.78 3.72 -1.68
CA SER A 90 15.53 4.64 -0.83
C SER A 90 14.75 5.92 -0.47
N THR A 91 13.65 6.23 -1.14
CA THR A 91 12.90 7.49 -0.94
C THR A 91 11.46 7.27 -0.52
N LEU A 92 10.84 6.18 -0.97
CA LEU A 92 9.43 5.89 -0.73
C LEU A 92 9.20 5.62 0.76
N SER A 93 8.50 6.55 1.40
CA SER A 93 8.22 6.53 2.84
C SER A 93 6.77 6.16 3.14
N THR A 94 5.86 6.43 2.21
CA THR A 94 4.42 6.18 2.36
C THR A 94 3.89 5.44 1.13
N LEU A 95 3.25 4.31 1.38
CA LEU A 95 2.52 3.56 0.36
C LEU A 95 1.11 3.27 0.83
N ARG A 96 0.14 3.62 -0.01
CA ARG A 96 -1.28 3.31 0.19
C ARG A 96 -1.81 2.57 -1.02
N LEU A 97 -2.34 1.38 -0.80
CA LEU A 97 -2.98 0.56 -1.83
C LEU A 97 -4.42 0.32 -1.40
N TYR A 98 -5.36 0.64 -2.30
CA TYR A 98 -6.78 0.48 -2.07
C TYR A 98 -7.40 -0.41 -3.15
N ARG A 99 -8.17 -1.44 -2.76
CA ARG A 99 -8.87 -2.35 -3.69
C ARG A 99 -7.93 -2.97 -4.73
N THR A 100 -6.85 -3.56 -4.23
CA THR A 100 -5.75 -4.12 -5.03
C THR A 100 -5.56 -5.61 -4.76
N ASN A 101 -5.25 -6.38 -5.80
CA ASN A 101 -4.87 -7.79 -5.67
C ASN A 101 -3.36 -7.93 -5.35
N LEU A 102 -3.03 -8.54 -4.21
CA LEU A 102 -1.66 -8.75 -3.74
C LEU A 102 -1.28 -10.24 -3.80
N THR A 103 -0.34 -10.59 -4.67
CA THR A 103 0.22 -11.95 -4.74
C THR A 103 1.46 -12.08 -3.86
N ASN A 104 1.96 -13.32 -3.66
CA ASN A 104 3.25 -13.55 -2.98
C ASN A 104 4.37 -12.69 -3.57
N LYS A 105 4.48 -12.66 -4.90
CA LYS A 105 5.50 -11.86 -5.61
C LYS A 105 5.31 -10.36 -5.37
N GLY A 106 4.06 -9.89 -5.34
CA GLY A 106 3.74 -8.51 -5.02
C GLY A 106 4.21 -8.13 -3.61
N LEU A 107 3.94 -8.97 -2.61
CA LEU A 107 4.42 -8.75 -1.24
C LEU A 107 5.95 -8.81 -1.15
N ASP A 108 6.60 -9.73 -1.85
CA ASP A 108 8.06 -9.83 -1.87
C ASP A 108 8.69 -8.57 -2.52
N ALA A 109 8.05 -8.02 -3.55
CA ALA A 109 8.46 -6.74 -4.14
C ALA A 109 8.29 -5.59 -3.15
N LEU A 110 7.16 -5.52 -2.44
CA LEU A 110 6.94 -4.53 -1.39
C LEU A 110 7.96 -4.65 -0.26
N GLY A 111 8.37 -5.86 0.11
CA GLY A 111 9.37 -6.09 1.15
C GLY A 111 10.73 -5.43 0.90
N LYS A 112 11.04 -5.10 -0.37
CA LYS A 112 12.26 -4.40 -0.77
C LYS A 112 12.22 -2.89 -0.44
N LEU A 113 11.06 -2.35 -0.09
CA LEU A 113 10.89 -0.93 0.22
C LEU A 113 11.32 -0.64 1.67
N VAL A 114 12.64 -0.66 1.88
CA VAL A 114 13.25 -0.62 3.22
C VAL A 114 13.07 0.71 3.97
N ASN A 115 12.73 1.80 3.26
CA ASN A 115 12.46 3.11 3.84
C ASN A 115 10.99 3.41 4.08
N LEU A 116 10.08 2.46 3.84
CA LEU A 116 8.68 2.63 4.19
C LEU A 116 8.53 2.86 5.69
N ASN A 117 7.88 3.98 6.01
CA ASN A 117 7.45 4.35 7.35
C ASN A 117 5.96 4.06 7.54
N SER A 118 5.16 4.19 6.48
CA SER A 118 3.71 4.04 6.52
C SER A 118 3.24 3.15 5.36
N LEU A 119 2.53 2.08 5.70
CA LEU A 119 1.91 1.17 4.74
C LEU A 119 0.43 1.00 5.06
N GLU A 120 -0.43 1.31 4.10
CA GLU A 120 -1.88 1.12 4.21
C GLU A 120 -2.34 0.20 3.08
N LEU A 121 -2.94 -0.94 3.45
CA LEU A 121 -3.52 -1.92 2.55
C LEU A 121 -5.00 -2.04 2.87
N ASP A 122 -5.83 -1.30 2.13
CA ASP A 122 -7.26 -1.17 2.39
C ASP A 122 -8.07 -1.83 1.27
N MET A 123 -9.05 -2.64 1.65
CA MET A 123 -9.84 -3.49 0.76
C MET A 123 -8.98 -4.32 -0.21
N CYS A 124 -7.74 -4.65 0.16
CA CYS A 124 -6.85 -5.45 -0.67
C CYS A 124 -7.23 -6.93 -0.60
N ARG A 125 -7.20 -7.62 -1.74
CA ARG A 125 -7.35 -9.08 -1.78
C ARG A 125 -5.98 -9.73 -1.81
N PHE A 126 -5.70 -10.54 -0.80
CA PHE A 126 -4.49 -11.34 -0.75
C PHE A 126 -4.74 -12.61 -1.58
N LEU A 127 -3.87 -12.87 -2.55
CA LEU A 127 -3.95 -14.03 -3.45
C LEU A 127 -2.72 -14.89 -3.21
N LEU A 128 -2.57 -15.36 -1.97
CA LEU A 128 -1.33 -15.98 -1.52
C LEU A 128 -1.36 -17.50 -1.72
N CYS A 129 -0.21 -18.06 -2.12
CA CYS A 129 -0.03 -19.50 -2.02
C CYS A 129 0.31 -19.84 -0.57
N PHE A 130 -0.55 -20.60 0.10
CA PHE A 130 -0.29 -21.07 1.45
C PHE A 130 0.71 -22.25 1.46
N PRO A 131 1.71 -22.26 2.36
CA PRO A 131 2.03 -21.22 3.35
C PRO A 131 2.84 -20.06 2.75
N TYR A 132 2.43 -18.82 3.05
CA TYR A 132 3.24 -17.63 2.74
C TYR A 132 4.47 -17.58 3.65
N LYS A 133 5.65 -17.44 3.05
CA LYS A 133 6.93 -17.31 3.76
C LYS A 133 7.43 -15.89 3.58
N ALA A 134 7.14 -15.03 4.55
CA ALA A 134 7.66 -13.66 4.53
C ALA A 134 9.20 -13.65 4.61
N PRO A 135 9.86 -12.70 3.93
CA PRO A 135 11.29 -12.44 4.10
C PRO A 135 11.68 -12.20 5.56
N ASP A 136 12.94 -12.45 5.90
CA ASP A 136 13.41 -12.32 7.28
C ASP A 136 13.37 -10.88 7.79
N LEU A 137 13.69 -9.92 6.92
CA LEU A 137 13.59 -8.49 7.19
C LEU A 137 12.47 -7.90 6.33
N LEU A 138 11.34 -7.58 6.97
CA LEU A 138 10.20 -6.97 6.31
C LEU A 138 10.01 -5.56 6.88
N TRP A 139 10.13 -4.54 6.02
CA TRP A 139 9.93 -3.12 6.33
C TRP A 139 10.55 -2.65 7.67
N PRO A 140 11.90 -2.65 7.80
CA PRO A 140 12.58 -2.42 9.07
C PRO A 140 12.36 -1.03 9.70
N LYS A 141 11.88 -0.05 8.92
CA LYS A 141 11.58 1.31 9.38
C LYS A 141 10.08 1.58 9.53
N LEU A 142 9.24 0.56 9.35
CA LEU A 142 7.80 0.73 9.37
C LEU A 142 7.32 1.13 10.76
N LYS A 143 6.58 2.24 10.81
CA LYS A 143 5.97 2.78 12.02
C LYS A 143 4.47 2.64 12.03
N ARG A 144 3.84 2.66 10.86
CA ARG A 144 2.39 2.53 10.73
C ARG A 144 2.04 1.45 9.73
N LEU A 145 1.22 0.51 10.17
CA LEU A 145 0.65 -0.53 9.33
C LEU A 145 -0.88 -0.51 9.47
N HIS A 146 -1.58 -0.18 8.40
CA HIS A 146 -3.03 -0.29 8.34
C HIS A 146 -3.39 -1.42 7.38
N LEU A 147 -4.16 -2.37 7.89
CA LEU A 147 -4.79 -3.41 7.10
C LEU A 147 -6.28 -3.23 7.34
N SER A 148 -7.05 -2.94 6.30
CA SER A 148 -8.50 -2.69 6.42
C SER A 148 -9.26 -3.48 5.37
N GLU A 149 -10.41 -4.05 5.74
CA GLU A 149 -11.39 -4.65 4.81
C GLU A 149 -10.81 -5.67 3.82
N THR A 150 -9.74 -6.38 4.17
CA THR A 150 -9.13 -7.33 3.23
C THR A 150 -10.05 -8.52 3.04
N GLU A 151 -10.46 -8.78 1.79
CA GLU A 151 -11.72 -9.48 1.51
C GLU A 151 -11.73 -11.00 1.81
N ASP A 152 -10.57 -11.63 2.04
CA ASP A 152 -10.46 -13.10 2.14
C ASP A 152 -9.80 -13.60 3.44
N PHE A 153 -10.54 -14.45 4.16
CA PHE A 153 -10.12 -15.10 5.42
C PHE A 153 -9.02 -16.15 5.24
N VAL A 154 -8.79 -16.62 4.01
CA VAL A 154 -7.75 -17.63 3.70
C VAL A 154 -6.35 -17.09 4.02
N ASP A 155 -6.18 -15.77 4.00
CA ASP A 155 -4.88 -15.12 4.13
C ASP A 155 -4.53 -14.68 5.56
N ILE A 156 -5.41 -14.92 6.55
CA ILE A 156 -5.14 -14.56 7.96
C ILE A 156 -3.82 -15.15 8.48
N PRO A 157 -3.45 -16.40 8.19
CA PRO A 157 -2.13 -16.90 8.57
C PRO A 157 -0.97 -16.05 7.99
N ALA A 158 -1.10 -15.56 6.76
CA ALA A 158 -0.09 -14.70 6.16
C ALA A 158 -0.07 -13.30 6.78
N ILE A 159 -1.25 -12.74 7.08
CA ILE A 159 -1.37 -11.48 7.81
C ILE A 159 -0.70 -11.59 9.19
N ILE A 160 -0.92 -12.69 9.92
CA ILE A 160 -0.26 -12.97 11.20
C ILE A 160 1.27 -13.01 11.03
N VAL A 161 1.77 -13.69 9.99
CA VAL A 161 3.21 -13.74 9.69
C VAL A 161 3.77 -12.34 9.43
N ILE A 162 3.09 -11.52 8.62
CA ILE A 162 3.49 -10.14 8.31
C ILE A 162 3.55 -9.32 9.60
N ILE A 163 2.47 -9.30 10.38
CA ILE A 163 2.37 -8.55 11.64
C ILE A 163 3.49 -8.96 12.59
N THR A 164 3.74 -10.27 12.75
CA THR A 164 4.79 -10.78 13.64
C THR A 164 6.18 -10.31 13.21
N LYS A 165 6.44 -10.17 11.91
CA LYS A 165 7.74 -9.72 11.38
C LYS A 165 7.99 -8.22 11.58
N VAL A 166 6.94 -7.39 11.54
CA VAL A 166 7.07 -5.93 11.65
C VAL A 166 6.80 -5.41 13.07
N LEU A 167 6.33 -6.30 13.94
CA LEU A 167 5.76 -6.04 15.26
C LEU A 167 6.59 -5.09 16.14
N LEU A 168 7.89 -5.32 16.21
CA LEU A 168 8.78 -4.63 17.14
C LEU A 168 9.04 -3.16 16.77
N GLY A 169 8.84 -2.80 15.51
CA GLY A 169 9.10 -1.47 14.98
C GLY A 169 7.89 -0.53 14.96
N LEU A 170 6.69 -1.08 15.06
CA LEU A 170 5.43 -0.35 14.85
C LEU A 170 5.04 0.54 16.04
N ASP A 171 4.60 1.76 15.71
CA ASP A 171 3.97 2.70 16.63
C ASP A 171 2.44 2.65 16.51
N GLU A 172 1.92 2.28 15.33
CA GLU A 172 0.48 2.22 15.00
C GLU A 172 0.15 0.96 14.17
N LEU A 173 -0.88 0.22 14.59
CA LEU A 173 -1.38 -0.95 13.88
C LEU A 173 -2.90 -0.90 13.82
N LEU A 174 -3.47 -0.68 12.63
CA LEU A 174 -4.92 -0.64 12.43
C LEU A 174 -5.36 -1.91 11.70
N LEU A 175 -6.30 -2.66 12.28
CA LEU A 175 -6.84 -3.91 11.70
C LEU A 175 -8.37 -3.82 11.59
N HIS A 176 -8.87 -3.12 10.59
CA HIS A 176 -10.30 -2.88 10.44
C HIS A 176 -11.00 -3.97 9.60
N HIS A 177 -12.21 -4.40 9.98
CA HIS A 177 -13.07 -5.31 9.20
C HIS A 177 -12.49 -6.68 8.77
N HIS A 178 -11.30 -7.08 9.24
CA HIS A 178 -10.69 -8.41 9.03
C HIS A 178 -11.51 -9.59 9.58
N LEU A 179 -12.58 -9.30 10.30
CA LEU A 179 -13.29 -10.26 11.13
C LEU A 179 -14.79 -10.11 10.93
N LYS A 180 -15.27 -10.33 9.69
CA LYS A 180 -16.71 -10.51 9.44
C LYS A 180 -17.26 -11.56 10.42
N HIS A 181 -18.35 -11.13 11.05
CA HIS A 181 -19.21 -11.68 12.09
C HIS A 181 -18.98 -13.01 12.86
N ASN A 182 -18.11 -13.99 12.52
CA ASN A 182 -18.18 -15.30 13.22
C ASN A 182 -16.91 -16.12 13.49
N ASP A 183 -15.69 -15.68 13.15
CA ASP A 183 -14.50 -16.48 13.50
C ASP A 183 -13.84 -16.05 14.83
N ILE A 184 -14.41 -16.53 15.95
CA ILE A 184 -13.91 -16.28 17.31
C ILE A 184 -12.45 -16.75 17.49
N ILE A 185 -12.05 -17.80 16.78
CA ILE A 185 -10.71 -18.39 16.92
C ILE A 185 -9.68 -17.42 16.34
N GLN A 186 -9.91 -16.92 15.13
CA GLN A 186 -9.01 -15.96 14.50
C GLN A 186 -8.96 -14.62 15.25
N LYS A 187 -10.09 -14.15 15.78
CA LYS A 187 -10.13 -13.00 16.70
C LYS A 187 -9.20 -13.19 17.89
N THR A 188 -9.21 -14.39 18.47
CA THR A 188 -8.42 -14.73 19.67
C THR A 188 -6.93 -14.82 19.34
N VAL A 189 -6.56 -15.43 18.21
CA VAL A 189 -5.17 -15.50 17.75
C VAL A 189 -4.62 -14.11 17.46
N ILE A 190 -5.34 -13.29 16.70
CA ILE A 190 -4.93 -11.91 16.39
C ILE A 190 -4.80 -11.08 17.67
N LYS A 191 -5.78 -11.17 18.60
CA LYS A 191 -5.67 -10.52 19.91
C LYS A 191 -4.44 -10.99 20.68
N THR A 192 -4.12 -12.28 20.64
CA THR A 192 -2.97 -12.82 21.38
C THR A 192 -1.66 -12.27 20.82
N VAL A 193 -1.53 -12.21 19.50
CA VAL A 193 -0.36 -11.61 18.81
C VAL A 193 -0.27 -10.11 19.11
N ILE A 194 -1.41 -9.39 19.08
CA ILE A 194 -1.45 -7.95 19.37
C ILE A 194 -1.14 -7.65 20.84
N ASN A 195 -1.57 -8.49 21.77
CA ASN A 195 -1.27 -8.31 23.20
C ASN A 195 0.24 -8.45 23.50
N GLN A 196 1.04 -8.94 22.56
CA GLN A 196 2.49 -8.96 22.64
C GLN A 196 3.15 -7.67 22.10
N LEU A 197 2.36 -6.63 21.78
CA LEU A 197 2.83 -5.32 21.31
C LEU A 197 3.08 -4.35 22.47
N PRO A 198 4.34 -4.12 22.90
CA PRO A 198 4.63 -3.13 23.93
C PRO A 198 4.50 -1.67 23.43
N ASN A 199 4.55 -1.43 22.11
CA ASN A 199 4.72 -0.09 21.53
C ASN A 199 3.54 0.42 20.70
N VAL A 200 2.55 -0.41 20.37
CA VAL A 200 1.42 0.02 19.54
C VAL A 200 0.45 0.85 20.36
N ARG A 201 0.33 2.12 19.98
CA ARG A 201 -0.48 3.12 20.69
C ARG A 201 -1.94 3.11 20.28
N GLN A 202 -2.26 2.50 19.15
CA GLN A 202 -3.61 2.46 18.60
C GLN A 202 -3.80 1.14 17.85
N TYR A 203 -4.81 0.39 18.28
CA TYR A 203 -5.33 -0.77 17.56
C TYR A 203 -6.85 -0.71 17.51
N ASP A 204 -7.43 -0.98 16.35
CA ASP A 204 -8.87 -1.10 16.14
C ASP A 204 -9.14 -2.52 15.61
N ILE A 205 -10.07 -3.21 16.25
CA ILE A 205 -10.59 -4.53 15.86
C ILE A 205 -12.13 -4.47 15.97
N SER A 206 -12.74 -3.46 15.35
CA SER A 206 -14.18 -3.27 15.38
C SER A 206 -14.85 -3.93 14.16
N PRO A 207 -15.90 -4.78 14.35
CA PRO A 207 -16.73 -5.28 13.26
C PRO A 207 -17.80 -4.28 12.81
N ASN A 208 -18.02 -3.21 13.59
CA ASN A 208 -18.93 -2.10 13.32
C ASN A 208 -18.21 -0.84 13.79
N TRP A 209 -18.26 0.22 12.99
CA TRP A 209 -17.52 1.49 13.13
C TRP A 209 -17.74 2.24 14.48
N LEU A 210 -17.33 1.64 15.59
CA LEU A 210 -17.41 2.21 16.92
C LEU A 210 -16.00 2.30 17.49
N PHE A 211 -15.47 3.50 17.36
CA PHE A 211 -14.20 3.95 17.89
C PHE A 211 -14.06 3.67 19.38
N THR A 212 -12.90 3.18 19.80
CA THR A 212 -12.39 3.38 21.16
C THR A 212 -10.92 3.76 21.12
N LYS A 213 -10.63 4.95 21.63
CA LYS A 213 -9.29 5.44 21.96
C LYS A 213 -8.87 4.80 23.29
N VAL A 214 -7.59 4.45 23.46
CA VAL A 214 -6.98 4.49 24.81
C VAL A 214 -5.66 5.24 24.73
N ALA A 215 -5.52 6.21 25.64
CA ALA A 215 -4.61 7.33 25.56
C ALA A 215 -3.20 7.01 26.06
N ASN A 216 -2.23 7.83 25.64
CA ASN A 216 -1.36 8.45 26.64
C ASN A 216 -1.87 9.88 26.88
N LYS A 217 -2.53 10.06 28.02
CA LYS A 217 -2.30 11.23 28.85
C LYS A 217 -0.99 10.94 29.57
N VAL A 218 0.08 11.62 29.21
CA VAL A 218 0.82 12.64 29.97
C VAL A 218 1.83 13.24 29.00
#